data_AF-A0A949LBP3-F1
#
_entry.id   AF-A0A949LBP3-F1
#
_cell.length_a   1.000
_cell.length_b   1.000
_cell.length_c   1.000
_cell.angle_alpha   90.00
_cell.angle_beta   90.00
_cell.angle_gamma   90.00
#
_symmetry.space_group_name_H-M   'P 1'
#
loop_
_entity.id
_entity.type
_entity.pdbx_description
1 polymer ?
#
loop_
_entity_poly.entity_id
_entity_poly.type
_entity_poly.pdbx_seq_one_letter_code
_entity_poly.pdbx_strand_id
1 'polypeptide(L)'
;HAFINEYLKPMSASMTNPVFVNVNEIGWAWGAFSEAAGRITWEGGDVTYRAGRGKEESSVPSVAGLLTLQDEKLHLIFVIPSNKEELILAKLNSQGMGTLQVRRRLLDLVGQRWASNSQADDIIFEVSQPLWN
;
A
#
# COMPACT_ATOMS: atom_id res chain seq x y z
N HIS A 1 1.23 8.35 18.53
CA HIS A 1 0.96 8.53 17.10
C HIS A 1 1.38 7.28 16.35
N ALA A 2 0.54 6.76 15.45
CA ALA A 2 0.86 5.56 14.66
C ALA A 2 2.00 5.85 13.68
N PHE A 3 2.98 4.93 13.56
CA PHE A 3 4.17 5.04 12.70
C PHE A 3 3.84 5.50 11.26
N ILE A 4 2.78 4.97 10.66
CA ILE A 4 2.38 5.31 9.28
C ILE A 4 2.02 6.79 9.13
N ASN A 5 1.39 7.41 10.14
CA ASN A 5 1.00 8.83 10.05
C ASN A 5 2.20 9.78 9.96
N GLU A 6 3.39 9.39 10.43
CA GLU A 6 4.60 10.20 10.24
C GLU A 6 4.99 10.30 8.76
N TYR A 7 4.76 9.24 7.97
CA TYR A 7 5.03 9.21 6.54
C TYR A 7 3.93 9.88 5.70
N LEU A 8 2.70 9.99 6.23
CA LEU A 8 1.58 10.64 5.54
C LEU A 8 1.57 12.17 5.73
N LYS A 9 2.19 12.68 6.80
CA LYS A 9 2.25 14.13 7.12
C LYS A 9 2.73 15.01 5.96
N PRO A 10 3.83 14.69 5.24
CA PRO A 10 4.28 15.51 4.10
C PRO A 10 3.23 15.66 3.00
N MET A 11 2.33 14.68 2.88
CA MET A 11 1.22 14.66 1.91
C MET A 11 -0.05 15.33 2.44
N SER A 12 0.01 15.95 3.63
CA SER A 12 -1.16 16.47 4.36
C SER A 12 -2.26 15.41 4.53
N ALA A 13 -1.84 14.15 4.75
CA ALA A 13 -2.72 13.02 4.93
C ALA A 13 -2.57 12.41 6.33
N SER A 14 -3.63 11.74 6.80
CA SER A 14 -3.64 10.95 8.02
C SER A 14 -4.66 9.83 7.94
N MET A 15 -4.44 8.77 8.70
CA MET A 15 -5.36 7.64 8.85
C MET A 15 -5.59 7.31 10.33
N THR A 16 -6.78 6.83 10.64
CA THR A 16 -7.11 6.28 11.96
C THR A 16 -6.77 4.79 12.05
N ASN A 17 -6.75 4.28 13.27
CA ASN A 17 -6.45 2.89 13.63
C ASN A 17 -5.01 2.42 13.31
N PRO A 18 -4.46 1.49 14.13
CA PRO A 18 -3.11 1.00 13.92
C PRO A 18 -3.04 0.04 12.73
N VAL A 19 -1.89 0.05 12.06
CA VAL A 19 -1.51 -1.00 11.10
C VAL A 19 -0.67 -2.03 11.84
N PHE A 20 -1.08 -3.29 11.77
CA PHE A 20 -0.33 -4.40 12.33
C PHE A 20 0.44 -5.11 11.22
N VAL A 21 1.72 -5.39 11.48
CA VAL A 21 2.60 -6.12 10.58
C VAL A 21 3.13 -7.33 11.34
N ASN A 22 2.95 -8.50 10.75
CA ASN A 22 3.52 -9.75 11.23
C ASN A 22 4.38 -10.37 10.13
N VAL A 23 5.69 -10.30 10.31
CA VAL A 23 6.66 -10.92 9.41
C VAL A 23 7.06 -12.25 10.03
N ASN A 24 6.74 -13.34 9.34
CA ASN A 24 7.07 -14.68 9.81
C ASN A 24 8.50 -15.05 9.39
N GLU A 25 8.87 -14.72 8.15
CA GLU A 25 10.13 -15.13 7.55
C GLU A 25 10.57 -14.11 6.50
N ILE A 26 11.85 -13.74 6.54
CA ILE A 26 12.54 -13.06 5.44
C ILE A 26 13.93 -13.67 5.37
N GLY A 27 14.23 -14.32 4.25
CA GLY A 27 15.56 -14.81 3.93
C GLY A 27 16.28 -13.82 3.02
N TRP A 28 17.48 -13.41 3.43
CA TRP A 28 18.37 -12.60 2.60
C TRP A 28 19.80 -13.13 2.69
N ALA A 29 20.36 -13.51 1.55
CA ALA A 29 21.72 -14.03 1.46
C ALA A 29 22.36 -13.61 0.13
N TRP A 30 23.64 -13.25 0.16
CA TRP A 30 24.45 -12.92 -1.01
C TRP A 30 23.81 -11.88 -1.96
N GLY A 31 23.10 -10.90 -1.40
CA GLY A 31 22.46 -9.84 -2.18
C GLY A 31 21.18 -10.27 -2.90
N ALA A 32 20.53 -11.35 -2.45
CA ALA A 32 19.24 -11.81 -2.97
C ALA A 32 18.28 -12.17 -1.84
N PHE A 33 16.98 -12.00 -2.09
CA PHE A 33 15.94 -12.54 -1.23
C PHE A 33 15.75 -14.04 -1.55
N SER A 34 15.73 -14.88 -0.53
CA SER A 34 15.53 -16.32 -0.69
C SER A 34 14.14 -16.77 -0.22
N GLU A 35 13.57 -16.09 0.77
CA GLU A 35 12.28 -16.42 1.37
C GLU A 35 11.58 -15.13 1.82
N ALA A 36 10.24 -15.13 1.78
CA ALA A 36 9.46 -14.08 2.39
C ALA A 36 8.04 -14.55 2.69
N ALA A 37 7.64 -14.41 3.95
CA ALA A 37 6.28 -14.68 4.39
C ALA A 37 5.89 -13.68 5.47
N GLY A 38 4.77 -13.00 5.27
CA GLY A 38 4.23 -12.08 6.26
C GLY A 38 2.83 -11.62 5.93
N ARG A 39 2.20 -10.99 6.91
CA ARG A 39 0.86 -10.43 6.83
C ARG A 39 0.85 -9.00 7.36
N ILE A 40 0.06 -8.18 6.70
CA ILE A 40 -0.28 -6.83 7.17
C ILE A 40 -1.79 -6.78 7.36
N THR A 41 -2.25 -6.09 8.39
CA THR A 41 -3.68 -5.87 8.60
C THR A 41 -3.91 -4.46 9.10
N TRP A 42 -4.92 -3.83 8.54
CA TRP A 42 -5.48 -2.58 9.03
C TRP A 42 -6.99 -2.76 9.10
N GLU A 43 -7.59 -2.44 10.24
CA GLU A 43 -9.03 -2.65 10.47
C GLU A 43 -9.91 -1.72 9.62
N GLY A 44 -9.30 -0.79 8.88
CA GLY A 44 -9.99 0.29 8.20
C GLY A 44 -10.19 1.46 9.15
N GLY A 45 -10.83 2.50 8.66
CA GLY A 45 -11.03 3.74 9.40
C GLY A 45 -11.01 4.94 8.49
N ASP A 46 -10.97 6.11 9.11
CA ASP A 46 -11.06 7.37 8.42
C ASP A 46 -9.69 7.78 7.91
N VAL A 47 -9.66 8.14 6.63
CA VAL A 47 -8.50 8.72 5.96
C VAL A 47 -8.82 10.16 5.64
N THR A 48 -8.05 11.08 6.20
CA THR A 48 -8.12 12.51 5.87
C THR A 48 -6.97 12.85 4.93
N TYR A 49 -7.23 13.65 3.90
CA TYR A 49 -6.21 14.10 2.97
C TYR A 49 -6.57 15.48 2.39
N ARG A 50 -5.60 16.15 1.75
CA ARG A 50 -5.85 17.42 1.06
C ARG A 50 -6.24 17.17 -0.39
N ALA A 51 -7.37 17.72 -0.83
CA ALA A 51 -7.78 17.77 -2.23
C ALA A 51 -7.99 19.23 -2.65
N GLY A 52 -7.16 19.72 -3.58
CA GLY A 52 -7.16 21.13 -3.96
C GLY A 52 -6.94 22.05 -2.76
N ARG A 53 -7.93 22.90 -2.43
CA ARG A 53 -7.87 23.83 -1.28
C ARG A 53 -8.52 23.27 0.00
N GLY A 54 -9.20 22.12 -0.08
CA GLY A 54 -9.97 21.54 1.02
C GLY A 54 -9.28 20.35 1.70
N LYS A 55 -9.77 19.98 2.87
CA LYS A 55 -9.54 18.65 3.46
C LYS A 55 -10.72 17.77 3.11
N GLU A 56 -10.44 16.58 2.62
CA GLU A 56 -11.41 15.52 2.39
C GLU A 56 -11.22 14.44 3.45
N GLU A 57 -12.31 13.74 3.75
CA GLU A 57 -12.33 12.61 4.66
C GLU A 57 -13.09 11.46 4.00
N SER A 58 -12.58 10.23 4.16
CA SER A 58 -13.20 9.05 3.59
C SER A 58 -13.03 7.87 4.52
N SER A 59 -14.11 7.13 4.72
CA SER A 59 -14.09 5.90 5.49
C SER A 59 -13.66 4.74 4.61
N VAL A 60 -12.51 4.15 4.91
CA VAL A 60 -11.94 3.05 4.13
C VAL A 60 -12.19 1.73 4.88
N PRO A 61 -12.64 0.67 4.19
CA PRO A 61 -12.85 -0.64 4.81
C PRO A 61 -11.54 -1.25 5.31
N SER A 62 -11.66 -2.37 6.02
CA SER A 62 -10.48 -3.14 6.41
C SER A 62 -9.67 -3.58 5.21
N VAL A 63 -8.35 -3.61 5.40
CA VAL A 63 -7.37 -4.00 4.38
C VAL A 63 -6.44 -5.05 4.97
N ALA A 64 -6.16 -6.09 4.21
CA ALA A 64 -5.15 -7.09 4.56
C ALA A 64 -4.06 -7.11 3.48
N GLY A 65 -2.81 -7.25 3.89
CA GLY A 65 -1.65 -7.41 3.04
C GLY A 65 -1.04 -8.80 3.18
N LEU A 66 -0.52 -9.35 2.08
CA LEU A 66 0.30 -10.55 2.09
C LEU A 66 1.69 -10.23 1.54
N LEU A 67 2.73 -10.50 2.33
CA LEU A 67 4.12 -10.43 1.92
C LEU A 67 4.55 -11.81 1.39
N THR A 68 5.05 -11.84 0.16
CA THR A 68 5.56 -13.03 -0.52
C THR A 68 6.83 -12.70 -1.30
N LEU A 69 7.61 -13.72 -1.65
CA LEU A 69 8.69 -13.60 -2.63
C LEU A 69 8.17 -14.03 -4.00
N GLN A 70 8.28 -13.17 -5.01
CA GLN A 70 7.90 -13.44 -6.40
C GLN A 70 8.94 -12.80 -7.32
N ASP A 71 9.40 -13.53 -8.33
CA ASP A 71 10.39 -13.03 -9.30
C ASP A 71 11.61 -12.35 -8.64
N GLU A 72 12.13 -12.97 -7.57
CA GLU A 72 13.27 -12.49 -6.75
C GLU A 72 13.02 -11.11 -6.07
N LYS A 73 11.77 -10.69 -5.97
CA LYS A 73 11.34 -9.44 -5.34
C LYS A 73 10.37 -9.72 -4.21
N LEU A 74 10.48 -8.95 -3.13
CA LEU A 74 9.45 -8.95 -2.12
C LEU A 74 8.22 -8.26 -2.68
N HIS A 75 7.09 -8.96 -2.69
CA HIS A 75 5.78 -8.46 -3.11
C HIS A 75 4.88 -8.38 -1.89
N LEU A 76 4.34 -7.19 -1.65
CA LEU A 76 3.35 -6.93 -0.63
C LEU A 76 2.07 -6.42 -1.31
N ILE A 77 1.07 -7.29 -1.36
CA ILE A 77 -0.21 -7.01 -2.02
C ILE A 77 -1.25 -6.71 -0.95
N PHE A 78 -1.84 -5.51 -1.01
CA PHE A 78 -2.94 -5.10 -0.14
C PHE A 78 -4.28 -5.34 -0.82
N VAL A 79 -5.20 -6.01 -0.13
CA VAL A 79 -6.52 -6.38 -0.62
C VAL A 79 -7.63 -6.02 0.36
N ILE A 80 -8.85 -5.88 -0.15
CA ILE A 80 -10.05 -5.90 0.69
C ILE A 80 -10.33 -7.37 1.09
N PRO A 81 -10.40 -7.71 2.40
CA PRO A 81 -10.51 -9.11 2.82
C PRO A 81 -11.76 -9.84 2.33
N SER A 82 -12.88 -9.12 2.17
CA SER A 82 -14.20 -9.67 1.82
C SER A 82 -14.32 -10.14 0.37
N ASN A 83 -13.62 -9.50 -0.57
CA ASN A 83 -13.73 -9.79 -2.01
C ASN A 83 -12.36 -10.06 -2.68
N LYS A 84 -11.26 -9.96 -1.93
CA LYS A 84 -9.87 -10.16 -2.40
C LYS A 84 -9.43 -9.20 -3.51
N GLU A 85 -10.15 -8.09 -3.68
CA GLU A 85 -9.77 -7.09 -4.65
C GLU A 85 -8.49 -6.38 -4.22
N GLU A 86 -7.52 -6.33 -5.12
CA GLU A 86 -6.25 -5.67 -4.85
C GLU A 86 -6.38 -4.15 -4.95
N LEU A 87 -5.73 -3.45 -4.03
CA LEU A 87 -5.74 -1.99 -3.95
C LEU A 87 -4.35 -1.41 -4.25
N ILE A 88 -3.32 -2.02 -3.66
CA ILE A 88 -1.95 -1.54 -3.70
C ILE A 88 -1.03 -2.75 -3.85
N LEU A 89 0.01 -2.60 -4.67
CA LEU A 89 1.11 -3.54 -4.78
C LEU A 89 2.42 -2.81 -4.50
N ALA A 90 3.10 -3.18 -3.42
CA ALA A 90 4.44 -2.74 -3.11
C ALA A 90 5.44 -3.83 -3.49
N LYS A 91 6.49 -3.47 -4.23
CA LYS A 91 7.57 -4.35 -4.64
C LYS A 91 8.89 -3.82 -4.11
N LEU A 92 9.79 -4.72 -3.73
CA LEU A 92 11.14 -4.37 -3.33
C LEU A 92 12.12 -5.37 -3.92
N ASN A 93 13.04 -4.90 -4.75
CA ASN A 93 14.10 -5.74 -5.28
C ASN A 93 15.32 -5.76 -4.35
N SER A 94 16.24 -6.68 -4.59
CA SER A 94 17.43 -6.85 -3.76
C SER A 94 18.43 -5.68 -3.87
N GLN A 95 18.31 -4.85 -4.91
CA GLN A 95 19.06 -3.61 -5.08
C GLN A 95 18.48 -2.43 -4.29
N GLY A 96 17.40 -2.64 -3.53
CA GLY A 96 16.77 -1.59 -2.74
C GLY A 96 15.85 -0.66 -3.50
N MET A 97 15.51 -0.95 -4.76
CA MET A 97 14.48 -0.22 -5.49
C MET A 97 13.10 -0.67 -4.99
N GLY A 98 12.41 0.25 -4.32
CA GLY A 98 11.02 0.10 -3.92
C GLY A 98 10.09 0.66 -4.99
N THR A 99 9.10 -0.11 -5.41
CA THR A 99 8.04 0.31 -6.33
C THR A 99 6.69 0.21 -5.62
N LEU A 100 5.87 1.24 -5.70
CA LEU A 100 4.50 1.24 -5.21
C LEU A 100 3.55 1.49 -6.38
N GLN A 101 2.63 0.54 -6.61
CA GLN A 101 1.58 0.62 -7.61
C GLN A 101 0.23 0.74 -6.90
N VAL A 102 -0.54 1.75 -7.25
CA VAL A 102 -1.88 2.01 -6.70
C VAL A 102 -2.91 1.86 -7.82
N ARG A 103 -3.94 1.06 -7.55
CA ARG A 103 -5.04 0.81 -8.48
C ARG A 103 -6.15 1.85 -8.33
N ARG A 104 -6.87 2.09 -9.43
CA ARG A 104 -8.02 3.01 -9.47
C ARG A 104 -9.04 2.69 -8.37
N ARG A 105 -9.25 1.40 -8.10
CA ARG A 105 -10.15 0.91 -7.05
C ARG A 105 -9.94 1.59 -5.69
N LEU A 106 -8.70 1.89 -5.30
CA LEU A 106 -8.44 2.60 -4.04
C LEU A 106 -9.09 3.99 -4.03
N LEU A 107 -9.11 4.67 -5.18
CA LEU A 107 -9.72 6.00 -5.30
C LEU A 107 -11.24 5.95 -5.28
N ASP A 108 -11.83 4.88 -5.83
CA ASP A 108 -13.26 4.64 -5.71
C ASP A 108 -13.66 4.50 -4.23
N LEU A 109 -12.81 3.88 -3.39
CA LEU A 109 -13.03 3.78 -1.94
C LEU A 109 -12.90 5.12 -1.21
N VAL A 110 -11.97 6.00 -1.61
CA VAL A 110 -11.78 7.31 -0.98
C VAL A 110 -12.64 8.42 -1.62
N GLY A 111 -13.71 8.03 -2.33
CA GLY A 111 -14.75 8.94 -2.83
C GLY A 111 -14.31 9.90 -3.94
N GLN A 112 -13.11 9.74 -4.51
CA GLN A 112 -12.66 10.63 -5.58
C GLN A 112 -13.28 10.22 -6.92
N ARG A 113 -14.06 11.11 -7.52
CA ARG A 113 -14.62 10.91 -8.87
C ARG A 113 -13.56 11.25 -9.93
N TRP A 114 -12.87 10.22 -10.44
CA TRP A 114 -11.92 10.35 -11.55
C TRP A 114 -12.61 10.13 -12.91
N ALA A 115 -12.02 10.69 -13.98
CA ALA A 115 -12.53 10.61 -15.34
C ALA A 115 -12.94 9.17 -15.72
N SER A 116 -14.10 9.02 -16.36
CA SER A 116 -14.87 7.78 -16.54
C SER A 116 -14.26 6.73 -17.47
N ASN A 117 -12.98 6.84 -17.83
CA ASN A 117 -12.35 6.02 -18.89
C ASN A 117 -11.30 5.03 -18.37
N SER A 118 -11.21 4.76 -17.06
CA SER A 118 -10.33 3.71 -16.53
C SER A 118 -11.11 2.65 -15.73
N GLN A 119 -10.62 1.42 -15.79
CA GLN A 119 -11.16 0.27 -15.08
C GLN A 119 -10.63 0.23 -13.64
N ALA A 120 -11.33 -0.48 -12.75
CA ALA A 120 -10.97 -0.56 -11.33
C ALA A 120 -9.55 -1.12 -11.10
N ASP A 121 -9.09 -2.02 -11.96
CA ASP A 121 -7.77 -2.65 -11.88
C ASP A 121 -6.64 -1.84 -12.52
N ASP A 122 -6.95 -0.72 -13.17
CA ASP A 122 -5.93 0.12 -13.80
C ASP A 122 -4.99 0.70 -12.75
N ILE A 123 -3.69 0.60 -13.02
CA ILE A 123 -2.67 1.29 -12.23
C ILE A 123 -2.71 2.76 -12.63
N ILE A 124 -3.08 3.60 -11.67
CA ILE A 124 -3.26 5.05 -11.87
C ILE A 124 -2.13 5.87 -11.25
N PHE A 125 -1.35 5.25 -10.37
CA PHE A 125 -0.19 5.85 -9.75
C PHE A 125 0.87 4.78 -9.55
N GLU A 126 2.07 5.06 -10.04
CA GLU A 126 3.24 4.24 -9.84
C GLU A 126 4.40 5.15 -9.44
N VAL A 127 5.07 4.81 -8.34
CA VAL A 127 6.29 5.48 -7.91
C VAL A 127 7.36 4.44 -7.67
N SER A 128 8.57 4.71 -8.17
CA SER A 128 9.75 3.89 -7.91
C SER A 128 10.86 4.76 -7.34
N GLN A 129 11.45 4.31 -6.23
CA GLN A 129 12.53 5.02 -5.55
C GLN A 129 13.52 4.06 -4.86
N PRO A 130 14.82 4.40 -4.83
CA PRO A 130 15.76 3.68 -3.99
C PRO A 130 15.43 3.91 -2.51
N LEU A 131 15.39 2.83 -1.72
CA LEU A 131 15.15 2.86 -0.28
C LEU A 131 16.45 2.75 0.53
N TRP A 132 17.47 2.15 -0.06
CA TRP A 132 18.84 2.14 0.46
C TRP A 132 19.83 2.15 -0.70
N ASN A 133 21.05 2.59 -0.41
CA ASN A 133 22.24 2.51 -1.27
C ASN A 133 23.36 1.85 -0.48
#